data_AF-A0A0M8M910-F1
#
_entry.id   AF-A0A0M8M910-F1
#
_cell.length_a   1.000
_cell.length_b   1.000
_cell.length_c   1.000
_cell.angle_alpha   90.00
_cell.angle_beta   90.00
_cell.angle_gamma   90.00
#
_symmetry.space_group_name_H-M   'P 1'
#
loop_
_entity.id
_entity.type
_entity.pdbx_description
1 polymer ?
#
loop_
_entity_poly.entity_id
_entity_poly.type
_entity_poly.pdbx_seq_one_letter_code
_entity_poly.pdbx_strand_id
1 'polypeptide(L)'
;MLLQTHNFDEVIETLINNAQSFSFNLKDLPDAFEYTANLNPNHKSIRSHQTFKPIFDELDAKKNSCLYWFELDDDINCKTLIDLLNTSRLSLAEKERIVPVANKNCDSNVLYVGIRRRGYTQKWKLSNISGRMIQHLGYYAKGSTQGLQLAYWAAEAGLDIKLNVVQFEEDFPNAYLEAFEKIMAYKLKPLCGKH
;
A
#
# COMPACT_ATOMS: atom_id res chain seq x y z
N MET A 1 37.12 -5.62 -1.49
CA MET A 1 36.09 -6.54 -2.02
C MET A 1 34.96 -5.69 -2.56
N LEU A 2 34.81 -5.62 -3.89
CA LEU A 2 33.69 -4.93 -4.54
C LEU A 2 32.56 -5.94 -4.69
N LEU A 3 31.42 -5.69 -4.03
CA LEU A 3 30.18 -6.42 -4.27
C LEU A 3 29.56 -5.87 -5.56
N GLN A 4 29.43 -6.72 -6.59
CA GLN A 4 28.73 -6.35 -7.81
C GLN A 4 27.22 -6.45 -7.59
N THR A 5 26.46 -5.43 -8.02
CA THR A 5 25.01 -5.31 -7.77
C THR A 5 24.14 -6.12 -8.74
N HIS A 6 24.74 -6.68 -9.80
CA HIS A 6 24.06 -7.43 -10.85
C HIS A 6 23.05 -8.47 -10.32
N ASN A 7 23.45 -9.28 -9.32
CA ASN A 7 22.56 -10.31 -8.77
C ASN A 7 21.33 -9.69 -8.05
N PHE A 8 21.45 -8.47 -7.52
CA PHE A 8 20.32 -7.78 -6.92
C PHE A 8 19.38 -7.19 -7.97
N ASP A 9 19.92 -6.67 -9.07
CA ASP A 9 19.10 -6.15 -10.18
C ASP A 9 18.23 -7.25 -10.80
N GLU A 10 18.80 -8.43 -11.07
CA GLU A 10 18.03 -9.58 -11.58
C GLU A 10 16.93 -10.03 -10.62
N VAL A 11 17.23 -10.09 -9.32
CA VAL A 11 16.24 -10.47 -8.32
C VAL A 11 15.12 -9.42 -8.24
N ILE A 12 15.45 -8.13 -8.28
CA ILE A 12 14.45 -7.06 -8.30
C ILE A 12 13.57 -7.16 -9.55
N GLU A 13 14.16 -7.32 -10.72
CA GLU A 13 13.41 -7.49 -11.98
C GLU A 13 12.49 -8.71 -11.90
N THR A 14 12.98 -9.81 -11.32
CA THR A 14 12.16 -11.00 -11.07
C THR A 14 10.98 -10.67 -10.15
N LEU A 15 11.19 -9.94 -9.05
CA LEU A 15 10.11 -9.54 -8.15
C LEU A 15 9.08 -8.64 -8.85
N ILE A 16 9.54 -7.68 -9.65
CA ILE A 16 8.67 -6.77 -10.42
C ILE A 16 7.84 -7.56 -11.42
N ASN A 17 8.47 -8.45 -12.19
CA ASN A 17 7.81 -9.24 -13.24
C ASN A 17 6.84 -10.29 -12.68
N ASN A 18 7.02 -10.72 -11.43
CA ASN A 18 6.14 -11.69 -10.77
C ASN A 18 5.08 -11.03 -9.86
N ALA A 19 5.01 -9.70 -9.81
CA ALA A 19 4.00 -9.03 -9.02
C ALA A 19 2.61 -9.20 -9.63
N GLN A 20 1.63 -9.52 -8.78
CA GLN A 20 0.23 -9.39 -9.15
C GLN A 20 -0.19 -7.94 -8.95
N SER A 21 -0.72 -7.34 -10.02
CA SER A 21 -1.13 -5.94 -10.05
C SER A 21 -2.64 -5.79 -9.95
N PHE A 22 -3.08 -4.80 -9.20
CA PHE A 22 -4.48 -4.39 -9.07
C PHE A 22 -4.59 -2.90 -9.31
N SER A 23 -5.23 -2.50 -10.41
CA SER A 23 -5.45 -1.09 -10.73
C SER A 23 -6.86 -0.66 -10.36
N PHE A 24 -7.01 0.57 -9.88
CA PHE A 24 -8.30 1.21 -9.63
C PHE A 24 -8.15 2.72 -9.70
N ASN A 25 -9.24 3.42 -10.02
CA ASN A 25 -9.25 4.87 -9.96
C ASN A 25 -9.45 5.34 -8.53
N LEU A 26 -8.74 6.39 -8.11
CA LEU A 26 -8.90 6.94 -6.76
C LEU A 26 -10.32 7.47 -6.49
N LYS A 27 -11.06 7.90 -7.53
CA LYS A 27 -12.48 8.29 -7.40
C LYS A 27 -13.43 7.14 -7.10
N ASP A 28 -13.00 5.90 -7.33
CA ASP A 28 -13.80 4.73 -7.00
C ASP A 28 -13.73 4.38 -5.50
N LEU A 29 -12.82 5.01 -4.75
CA LEU A 29 -12.73 4.83 -3.30
C LEU A 29 -14.04 5.29 -2.65
N PRO A 30 -14.79 4.40 -1.99
CA PRO A 30 -16.02 4.81 -1.35
C PRO A 30 -15.75 5.72 -0.15
N ASP A 31 -16.79 6.46 0.23
CA ASP A 31 -16.75 7.40 1.35
C ASP A 31 -16.20 6.74 2.64
N ALA A 32 -15.25 7.42 3.28
CA ALA A 32 -14.56 6.90 4.45
C ALA A 32 -15.50 6.76 5.67
N PHE A 33 -16.53 7.61 5.78
CA PHE A 33 -17.49 7.55 6.88
C PHE A 33 -18.39 6.31 6.76
N GLU A 34 -18.85 5.95 5.55
CA GLU A 34 -19.66 4.76 5.30
C GLU A 34 -18.90 3.42 5.50
N TYR A 35 -17.59 3.39 5.26
CA TYR A 35 -16.81 2.14 5.19
C TYR A 35 -15.84 1.92 6.34
N THR A 36 -15.80 2.80 7.34
CA THR A 36 -14.92 2.68 8.51
C THR A 36 -15.71 2.28 9.76
N ALA A 37 -15.28 1.19 10.41
CA ALA A 37 -16.02 0.55 11.50
C ALA A 37 -16.39 1.43 12.70
N ASN A 38 -15.56 2.43 13.02
CA ASN A 38 -15.78 3.32 14.16
C ASN A 38 -16.52 4.62 13.78
N LEU A 39 -16.76 4.87 12.49
CA LEU A 39 -17.45 6.09 12.04
C LEU A 39 -18.95 5.86 11.84
N ASN A 40 -19.34 4.63 11.48
CA ASN A 40 -20.73 4.26 11.26
C ASN A 40 -21.07 2.91 11.94
N PRO A 41 -22.08 2.85 12.83
CA PRO A 41 -22.54 1.58 13.42
C PRO A 41 -22.97 0.54 12.39
N ASN A 42 -23.47 1.00 11.23
CA ASN A 42 -23.90 0.20 10.09
C ASN A 42 -22.88 0.23 8.94
N HIS A 43 -21.60 0.45 9.26
CA HIS A 43 -20.55 0.53 8.26
C HIS A 43 -20.53 -0.71 7.35
N LYS A 44 -20.19 -0.47 6.09
CA LYS A 44 -19.87 -1.53 5.15
C LYS A 44 -18.39 -1.86 5.23
N SER A 45 -18.00 -3.06 4.80
CA SER A 45 -16.59 -3.39 4.63
C SER A 45 -16.16 -3.01 3.22
N ILE A 46 -14.99 -2.39 3.06
CA ILE A 46 -14.39 -2.17 1.74
C ILE A 46 -14.20 -3.50 0.97
N ARG A 47 -14.02 -4.61 1.71
CA ARG A 47 -13.95 -5.98 1.16
C ARG A 47 -15.26 -6.45 0.50
N SER A 48 -16.37 -5.81 0.82
CA SER A 48 -17.69 -6.09 0.22
C SER A 48 -18.08 -5.10 -0.86
N HIS A 49 -17.28 -4.06 -1.10
CA HIS A 49 -17.54 -3.07 -2.15
C HIS A 49 -17.40 -3.72 -3.53
N GLN A 50 -18.32 -3.44 -4.46
CA GLN A 50 -18.34 -4.10 -5.78
C GLN A 50 -17.00 -3.98 -6.53
N THR A 51 -16.39 -2.80 -6.52
CA THR A 51 -15.09 -2.56 -7.20
C THR A 51 -13.92 -3.24 -6.50
N PHE A 52 -13.90 -3.25 -5.16
CA PHE A 52 -12.73 -3.71 -4.40
C PHE A 52 -12.82 -5.16 -3.93
N LYS A 53 -14.02 -5.76 -3.93
CA LYS A 53 -14.22 -7.15 -3.53
C LYS A 53 -13.31 -8.12 -4.29
N PRO A 54 -13.19 -8.07 -5.64
CA PRO A 54 -12.30 -8.97 -6.37
C PRO A 54 -10.83 -8.83 -5.92
N ILE A 55 -10.38 -7.60 -5.69
CA ILE A 55 -9.03 -7.31 -5.18
C ILE A 55 -8.85 -7.94 -3.80
N PHE A 56 -9.82 -7.75 -2.90
CA PHE A 56 -9.72 -8.30 -1.54
C PHE A 56 -9.85 -9.82 -1.48
N ASP A 57 -10.66 -10.45 -2.34
CA ASP A 57 -10.72 -11.91 -2.45
C ASP A 57 -9.32 -12.47 -2.81
N GLU A 58 -8.63 -11.84 -3.78
CA GLU A 58 -7.27 -12.19 -4.18
C GLU A 58 -6.22 -11.93 -3.08
N LEU A 59 -6.38 -10.86 -2.30
CA LEU A 59 -5.50 -10.55 -1.17
C LEU A 59 -5.72 -11.50 0.01
N ASP A 60 -6.96 -11.90 0.28
CA ASP A 60 -7.30 -12.82 1.38
C ASP A 60 -6.80 -14.25 1.12
N ALA A 61 -6.58 -14.61 -0.16
CA ALA A 61 -5.90 -15.85 -0.54
C ALA A 61 -4.39 -15.85 -0.20
N LYS A 62 -3.76 -14.66 -0.11
CA LYS A 62 -2.32 -14.49 0.17
C LYS A 62 -2.03 -14.53 1.66
N LYS A 63 -1.74 -15.72 2.19
CA LYS A 63 -1.53 -15.97 3.63
C LYS A 63 -0.07 -15.79 4.06
N ASN A 64 0.87 -15.83 3.11
CA ASN A 64 2.30 -15.77 3.39
C ASN A 64 2.79 -14.32 3.45
N SER A 65 4.09 -14.16 3.73
CA SER A 65 4.74 -12.85 3.70
C SER A 65 4.64 -12.23 2.31
N CYS A 66 4.45 -10.92 2.24
CA CYS A 66 4.29 -10.17 1.01
C CYS A 66 5.18 -8.93 0.99
N LEU A 67 5.68 -8.59 -0.18
CA LEU A 67 6.18 -7.27 -0.54
C LEU A 67 5.11 -6.58 -1.39
N TYR A 68 4.90 -5.29 -1.19
CA TYR A 68 3.94 -4.53 -1.99
C TYR A 68 4.40 -3.11 -2.23
N TRP A 69 3.89 -2.50 -3.30
CA TRP A 69 4.06 -1.08 -3.55
C TRP A 69 2.85 -0.49 -4.27
N PHE A 70 2.70 0.82 -4.11
CA PHE A 70 1.74 1.62 -4.85
C PHE A 70 2.50 2.46 -5.88
N GLU A 71 2.05 2.43 -7.13
CA GLU A 71 2.58 3.25 -8.22
C GLU A 71 1.46 3.87 -9.06
N LEU A 72 1.82 4.91 -9.80
CA LEU A 72 0.99 5.51 -10.84
C LEU A 72 1.65 5.26 -12.20
N ASP A 73 0.93 5.57 -13.27
CA ASP A 73 1.40 5.34 -14.63
C ASP A 73 2.64 6.15 -14.99
N ASP A 74 2.82 7.31 -14.36
CA ASP A 74 3.95 8.21 -14.57
C ASP A 74 4.34 9.00 -13.31
N ASP A 75 5.50 9.65 -13.39
CA ASP A 75 6.09 10.45 -12.32
C ASP A 75 5.34 11.78 -12.09
N ILE A 76 4.72 12.38 -13.12
CA ILE A 76 3.95 13.62 -13.03
C ILE A 76 2.70 13.43 -12.17
N ASN A 77 1.95 12.37 -12.44
CA ASN A 77 0.77 11.99 -11.68
C ASN A 77 1.15 11.61 -10.25
N CYS A 78 2.23 10.85 -10.07
CA CYS A 78 2.73 10.50 -8.74
C CYS A 78 3.17 11.74 -7.95
N LYS A 79 3.80 12.72 -8.62
CA LYS A 79 4.16 14.02 -8.06
C LYS A 79 2.91 14.82 -7.64
N THR A 80 1.90 14.86 -8.50
CA THR A 80 0.61 15.50 -8.19
C THR A 80 -0.02 14.89 -6.93
N LEU A 81 0.02 13.56 -6.82
CA LEU A 81 -0.54 12.85 -5.68
C LEU A 81 0.26 13.08 -4.39
N ILE A 82 1.61 13.12 -4.44
CA ILE A 82 2.41 13.41 -3.24
C ILE A 82 2.23 14.86 -2.76
N ASP A 83 2.05 15.82 -3.68
CA ASP A 83 1.76 17.21 -3.33
C ASP A 83 0.39 17.33 -2.62
N LEU A 84 -0.61 16.57 -3.09
CA LEU A 84 -1.90 16.46 -2.42
C LEU A 84 -1.78 15.85 -1.01
N LEU A 85 -0.98 14.78 -0.84
CA LEU A 85 -0.69 14.23 0.47
C LEU A 85 -0.05 15.29 1.38
N ASN A 86 0.99 15.97 0.88
CA ASN A 86 1.77 16.94 1.65
C ASN A 86 0.93 18.13 2.13
N THR A 87 0.04 18.64 1.29
CA THR A 87 -0.91 19.70 1.67
C THR A 87 -1.98 19.21 2.65
N SER A 88 -2.33 17.93 2.62
CA SER A 88 -3.33 17.33 3.51
C SER A 88 -2.82 16.90 4.88
N ARG A 89 -1.49 16.84 5.11
CA ARG A 89 -0.88 16.28 6.34
C ARG A 89 -1.39 16.91 7.63
N LEU A 90 -1.55 18.24 7.66
CA LEU A 90 -2.02 18.96 8.85
C LEU A 90 -3.46 18.57 9.19
N SER A 91 -4.37 18.61 8.21
CA SER A 91 -5.76 18.20 8.40
C SER A 91 -5.90 16.72 8.80
N LEU A 92 -5.05 15.85 8.25
CA LEU A 92 -5.03 14.43 8.61
C LEU A 92 -4.57 14.23 10.07
N ALA A 93 -3.56 14.98 10.51
CA ALA A 93 -3.07 14.91 11.88
C ALA A 93 -4.14 15.36 12.90
N GLU A 94 -4.91 16.41 12.59
CA GLU A 94 -6.04 16.87 13.41
C GLU A 94 -7.14 15.80 13.55
N LYS A 95 -7.30 14.94 12.53
CA LYS A 95 -8.22 13.79 12.51
C LYS A 95 -7.61 12.51 13.07
N GLU A 96 -6.45 12.60 13.72
CA GLU A 96 -5.65 11.48 14.23
C GLU A 96 -5.32 10.42 13.17
N ARG A 97 -5.18 10.84 11.90
CA ARG A 97 -4.83 9.98 10.77
C ARG A 97 -3.32 10.07 10.50
N ILE A 98 -2.61 8.99 10.81
CA ILE A 98 -1.15 8.94 10.64
C ILE A 98 -0.82 8.42 9.24
N VAL A 99 -0.17 9.28 8.45
CA VAL A 99 0.33 9.00 7.11
C VAL A 99 1.86 8.81 7.08
N PRO A 100 2.43 8.16 6.05
CA PRO A 100 3.88 8.01 5.94
C PRO A 100 4.57 9.37 5.82
N VAL A 101 5.75 9.49 6.43
CA VAL A 101 6.57 10.70 6.32
C VAL A 101 6.94 10.98 4.87
N ALA A 102 7.20 12.23 4.55
CA ALA A 102 7.74 12.61 3.25
C ALA A 102 9.13 11.96 3.04
N ASN A 103 9.40 11.51 1.82
CA ASN A 103 10.74 11.07 1.41
C ASN A 103 11.41 12.21 0.61
N LYS A 104 12.74 12.14 0.44
CA LYS A 104 13.52 13.10 -0.36
C LYS A 104 13.50 12.79 -1.85
N ASN A 105 13.03 11.61 -2.24
CA ASN A 105 12.85 11.23 -3.64
C ASN A 105 11.82 12.16 -4.31
N CYS A 106 12.08 12.60 -5.54
CA CYS A 106 11.22 13.53 -6.27
C CYS A 106 10.86 13.11 -7.69
N ASP A 107 11.55 12.10 -8.25
CA ASP A 107 11.41 11.66 -9.65
C ASP A 107 11.14 10.15 -9.69
N SER A 108 9.93 9.76 -9.30
CA SER A 108 9.49 8.36 -9.30
C SER A 108 7.98 8.30 -9.49
N ASN A 109 7.53 7.28 -10.21
CA ASN A 109 6.11 6.93 -10.31
C ASN A 109 5.63 6.05 -9.14
N VAL A 110 6.50 5.73 -8.17
CA VAL A 110 6.19 4.88 -7.02
C VAL A 110 5.89 5.76 -5.80
N LEU A 111 4.70 5.61 -5.24
CA LEU A 111 4.25 6.38 -4.08
C LEU A 111 4.82 5.81 -2.78
N TYR A 112 4.76 4.49 -2.60
CA TYR A 112 5.07 3.83 -1.34
C TYR A 112 5.47 2.38 -1.54
N VAL A 113 6.45 1.92 -0.77
CA VAL A 113 6.88 0.51 -0.69
C VAL A 113 6.66 0.02 0.74
N GLY A 114 6.21 -1.23 0.90
CA GLY A 114 6.12 -1.85 2.21
C GLY A 114 6.15 -3.37 2.17
N ILE A 115 6.37 -3.97 3.33
CA ILE A 115 6.22 -5.43 3.53
C ILE A 115 5.08 -5.75 4.50
N ARG A 116 4.61 -6.99 4.41
CA ARG A 116 3.72 -7.55 5.40
C ARG A 116 4.07 -9.01 5.68
N ARG A 117 4.35 -9.33 6.93
CA ARG A 117 4.62 -10.72 7.36
C ARG A 117 3.36 -11.58 7.26
N ARG A 118 3.56 -12.88 7.05
CA ARG A 118 2.51 -13.90 7.01
C ARG A 118 1.53 -13.80 8.17
N GLY A 119 0.29 -14.21 7.93
CA GLY A 119 -0.73 -14.29 8.97
C GLY A 119 -2.14 -14.21 8.42
N TYR A 120 -3.06 -14.85 9.13
CA TYR A 120 -4.45 -14.96 8.72
C TYR A 120 -5.35 -15.06 9.95
N THR A 121 -6.44 -14.28 9.96
CA THR A 121 -7.42 -14.34 11.04
C THR A 121 -8.62 -15.17 10.60
N GLN A 122 -8.80 -16.34 11.23
CA GLN A 122 -9.90 -17.26 10.91
C GLN A 122 -11.28 -16.64 11.14
N LYS A 123 -11.46 -15.90 12.26
CA LYS A 123 -12.73 -15.24 12.60
C LYS A 123 -13.26 -14.32 11.49
N TRP A 124 -12.35 -13.60 10.83
CA TRP A 124 -12.70 -12.58 9.83
C TRP A 124 -12.36 -12.99 8.41
N LYS A 125 -11.85 -14.22 8.24
CA LYS A 125 -11.27 -14.74 7.00
C LYS A 125 -10.34 -13.71 6.34
N LEU A 126 -9.48 -13.07 7.12
CA LEU A 126 -8.73 -11.88 6.73
C LEU A 126 -7.23 -12.18 6.71
N SER A 127 -6.58 -12.00 5.56
CA SER A 127 -5.12 -12.08 5.49
C SER A 127 -4.46 -10.83 6.06
N ASN A 128 -3.21 -10.96 6.49
CA ASN A 128 -2.43 -9.84 7.00
C ASN A 128 -2.21 -8.75 5.94
N ILE A 129 -2.03 -9.12 4.66
CA ILE A 129 -1.87 -8.16 3.56
C ILE A 129 -3.19 -7.46 3.26
N SER A 130 -4.32 -8.18 3.26
CA SER A 130 -5.67 -7.59 3.15
C SER A 130 -5.94 -6.57 4.26
N GLY A 131 -5.65 -6.94 5.52
CA GLY A 131 -5.74 -6.01 6.65
C GLY A 131 -4.84 -4.78 6.50
N ARG A 132 -3.66 -4.94 5.90
CA ARG A 132 -2.75 -3.83 5.61
C ARG A 132 -3.28 -2.93 4.50
N MET A 133 -3.91 -3.49 3.48
CA MET A 133 -4.53 -2.70 2.42
C MET A 133 -5.74 -1.90 2.93
N ILE A 134 -6.56 -2.46 3.81
CA ILE A 134 -7.63 -1.71 4.51
C ILE A 134 -7.05 -0.46 5.21
N GLN A 135 -5.89 -0.58 5.86
CA GLN A 135 -5.22 0.57 6.50
C GLN A 135 -4.69 1.58 5.48
N HIS A 136 -4.06 1.12 4.39
CA HIS A 136 -3.55 2.02 3.36
C HIS A 136 -4.66 2.77 2.63
N LEU A 137 -5.78 2.10 2.34
CA LEU A 137 -6.93 2.74 1.72
C LEU A 137 -7.67 3.68 2.69
N GLY A 138 -7.51 3.51 4.01
CA GLY A 138 -8.04 4.42 5.03
C GLY A 138 -9.21 3.87 5.85
N TYR A 139 -9.71 2.68 5.53
CA TYR A 139 -10.92 2.13 6.15
C TYR A 139 -10.68 1.42 7.49
N TYR A 140 -9.45 1.49 8.03
CA TYR A 140 -9.17 0.94 9.35
C TYR A 140 -9.68 1.85 10.44
N ALA A 141 -10.27 1.23 11.46
CA ALA A 141 -10.99 1.90 12.54
C ALA A 141 -10.10 2.82 13.39
N LYS A 142 -8.81 2.47 13.52
CA LYS A 142 -7.82 3.26 14.27
C LYS A 142 -6.92 4.04 13.29
N GLY A 143 -7.23 5.31 13.11
CA GLY A 143 -6.49 6.24 12.23
C GLY A 143 -5.01 6.44 12.59
N SER A 144 -4.65 6.22 13.85
CA SER A 144 -3.26 6.30 14.33
C SER A 144 -2.39 5.10 13.93
N THR A 145 -2.95 4.11 13.23
CA THR A 145 -2.14 3.08 12.58
C THR A 145 -1.62 3.63 11.27
N GLN A 146 -0.29 3.75 11.14
CA GLN A 146 0.33 4.32 9.95
C GLN A 146 -0.10 3.58 8.68
N GLY A 147 -0.70 4.29 7.74
CA GLY A 147 -1.10 3.83 6.41
C GLY A 147 -1.21 5.02 5.47
N LEU A 148 -1.35 4.80 4.16
CA LEU A 148 -1.52 5.91 3.22
C LEU A 148 -2.79 6.72 3.50
N GLN A 149 -3.84 6.11 4.06
CA GLN A 149 -5.14 6.73 4.35
C GLN A 149 -5.81 7.35 3.11
N LEU A 150 -5.70 6.71 1.93
CA LEU A 150 -6.07 7.29 0.63
C LEU A 150 -7.49 7.90 0.58
N ALA A 151 -8.49 7.23 1.15
CA ALA A 151 -9.87 7.71 1.15
C ALA A 151 -10.07 9.08 1.84
N TYR A 152 -9.12 9.54 2.66
CA TYR A 152 -9.23 10.82 3.37
C TYR A 152 -8.69 12.02 2.61
N TRP A 153 -7.89 11.82 1.56
CA TRP A 153 -7.21 12.92 0.87
C TRP A 153 -7.05 12.71 -0.62
N ALA A 154 -7.13 11.48 -1.13
CA ALA A 154 -6.85 11.14 -2.52
C ALA A 154 -8.10 10.86 -3.37
N ALA A 155 -9.27 10.66 -2.74
CA ALA A 155 -10.48 10.19 -3.42
C ALA A 155 -10.92 11.10 -4.59
N GLU A 156 -10.74 12.41 -4.46
CA GLU A 156 -11.15 13.36 -5.51
C GLU A 156 -10.12 13.53 -6.64
N ALA A 157 -8.93 12.93 -6.53
CA ALA A 157 -7.82 13.17 -7.47
C ALA A 157 -8.10 12.63 -8.88
N GLY A 158 -8.93 11.60 -9.02
CA GLY A 158 -9.26 11.00 -10.32
C GLY A 158 -8.10 10.32 -11.04
N LEU A 159 -7.00 10.07 -10.34
CA LEU A 159 -5.84 9.37 -10.88
C LEU A 159 -6.01 7.86 -10.71
N ASP A 160 -5.51 7.10 -11.68
CA ASP A 160 -5.38 5.65 -11.56
C ASP A 160 -4.15 5.32 -10.73
N ILE A 161 -4.33 4.38 -9.80
CA ILE A 161 -3.26 3.87 -8.95
C ILE A 161 -3.21 2.35 -9.06
N LYS A 162 -2.00 1.81 -9.04
CA LYS A 162 -1.75 0.37 -9.10
C LYS A 162 -1.13 -0.10 -7.79
N LEU A 163 -1.76 -1.11 -7.19
CA LEU A 163 -1.19 -1.90 -6.12
C LEU A 163 -0.50 -3.12 -6.73
N ASN A 164 0.80 -3.27 -6.47
CA ASN A 164 1.57 -4.44 -6.86
C ASN A 164 1.89 -5.27 -5.62
N VAL A 165 1.71 -6.59 -5.70
CA VAL A 165 1.94 -7.51 -4.57
C VAL A 165 2.71 -8.74 -5.04
N VAL A 166 3.81 -9.03 -4.35
CA VAL A 166 4.57 -10.28 -4.47
C VAL A 166 4.37 -11.08 -3.19
N GLN A 167 3.85 -12.30 -3.31
CA GLN A 167 3.76 -13.24 -2.21
C GLN A 167 4.99 -14.15 -2.21
N PHE A 168 5.63 -14.28 -1.05
CA PHE A 168 6.75 -15.19 -0.84
C PHE A 168 6.26 -16.58 -0.39
N GLU A 169 7.18 -17.55 -0.40
CA GLU A 169 6.96 -18.87 0.17
C GLU A 169 6.59 -18.84 1.66
N GLU A 170 6.00 -19.93 2.17
CA GLU A 170 5.39 -19.98 3.50
C GLU A 170 6.35 -19.64 4.63
N ASP A 171 7.57 -20.17 4.59
CA ASP A 171 8.61 -20.00 5.61
C ASP A 171 9.68 -18.98 5.23
N PHE A 172 9.33 -18.02 4.37
CA PHE A 172 10.27 -16.99 3.94
C PHE A 172 10.83 -16.17 5.14
N PRO A 173 12.16 -16.12 5.36
CA PRO A 173 12.74 -15.49 6.53
C PRO A 173 12.45 -13.99 6.65
N ASN A 174 12.03 -13.54 7.84
CA ASN A 174 11.72 -12.12 8.09
C ASN A 174 12.91 -11.18 7.81
N ALA A 175 14.14 -11.61 8.11
CA ALA A 175 15.33 -10.82 7.84
C ALA A 175 15.54 -10.57 6.33
N TYR A 176 15.20 -11.55 5.49
CA TYR A 176 15.27 -11.39 4.04
C TYR A 176 14.13 -10.52 3.52
N LEU A 177 12.94 -10.64 4.11
CA LEU A 177 11.81 -9.77 3.77
C LEU A 177 12.14 -8.29 4.02
N GLU A 178 12.73 -7.99 5.18
CA GLU A 178 13.17 -6.63 5.53
C GLU A 178 14.32 -6.14 4.66
N ALA A 179 15.23 -7.03 4.25
CA ALA A 179 16.28 -6.69 3.28
C ALA A 179 15.68 -6.36 1.91
N PHE A 180 14.72 -7.17 1.44
CA PHE A 180 14.02 -6.93 0.18
C PHE A 180 13.23 -5.64 0.17
N GLU A 181 12.58 -5.26 1.28
CA GLU A 181 11.93 -3.95 1.41
C GLU A 181 12.90 -2.81 1.11
N LYS A 182 14.09 -2.84 1.72
CA LYS A 182 15.11 -1.79 1.55
C LYS A 182 15.70 -1.78 0.14
N ILE A 183 16.01 -2.95 -0.40
CA ILE A 183 16.55 -3.10 -1.76
C ILE A 183 15.52 -2.59 -2.79
N MET A 184 14.25 -2.94 -2.62
CA MET A 184 13.17 -2.49 -3.48
C MET A 184 12.92 -0.99 -3.33
N ALA A 185 12.91 -0.44 -2.12
CA ALA A 185 12.77 0.99 -1.91
C ALA A 185 13.95 1.78 -2.50
N TYR A 186 15.17 1.25 -2.43
CA TYR A 186 16.34 1.85 -3.07
C TYR A 186 16.18 1.90 -4.60
N LYS A 187 15.69 0.81 -5.22
CA LYS A 187 15.46 0.76 -6.68
C LYS A 187 14.31 1.65 -7.12
N LEU A 188 13.16 1.54 -6.43
CA LEU A 188 11.90 2.17 -6.81
C LEU A 188 11.80 3.65 -6.38
N LYS A 189 12.63 4.08 -5.42
CA LYS A 189 12.68 5.47 -4.93
C LYS A 189 11.29 6.03 -4.56
N PRO A 190 10.55 5.39 -3.62
CA PRO A 190 9.19 5.82 -3.29
C PRO A 190 9.16 7.26 -2.77
N LEU A 191 8.09 7.99 -3.11
CA LEU A 191 7.93 9.41 -2.73
C LEU A 191 7.52 9.61 -1.25
N CYS A 192 7.04 8.58 -0.56
CA CYS A 192 6.80 8.62 0.88
C CYS A 192 7.15 7.31 1.59
N GLY A 193 7.36 7.40 2.91
CA GLY A 193 7.80 6.28 3.76
C GLY A 193 9.23 6.45 4.29
N LYS A 194 9.54 5.73 5.37
CA LYS A 194 10.85 5.74 6.04
C LYS A 194 11.74 4.68 5.41
N HIS A 195 12.23 4.97 4.20
CA HIS A 195 13.19 4.14 3.47
C HIS A 195 14.38 5.00 3.05
#